data_AF-A0A9W4Z980-F1
#
_entry.id   AF-A0A9W4Z980-F1
#
_cell.length_a   1.000
_cell.length_b   1.000
_cell.length_c   1.000
_cell.angle_alpha   90.00
_cell.angle_beta   90.00
_cell.angle_gamma   90.00
#
_symmetry.space_group_name_H-M   'P 1'
#
loop_
_entity.id
_entity.type
_entity.pdbx_description
1 polymer ?
#
loop_
_entity_poly.entity_id
_entity_poly.type
_entity_poly.pdbx_seq_one_letter_code
_entity_poly.pdbx_strand_id
1 'polypeptide(L)'
;MKIQLEYDLLSGQFLHIHTGPGKQHDRTYGSQCAPTVTANDLCIRDLGYFHLKDLQHIQDKKAYYISRIKSNTRIYQKNPNPDYFQDGRIKKGTEYIQIDMEVLMNSLQPGQTGEISNAYVGMTDKVPTRVIVHRLTKEQEQKRLHDQTVREKKKGMKYSARIKRLSGINVYMTST
;
A
#
# COMPACT_ATOMS: atom_id res chain seq x y z
N MET A 1 -15.52 19.43 11.20
CA MET A 1 -16.17 18.95 9.97
C MET A 1 -15.09 18.43 9.03
N LYS A 2 -15.32 17.31 8.33
CA LYS A 2 -14.43 16.76 7.29
C LYS A 2 -15.21 16.65 5.99
N ILE A 3 -14.56 16.95 4.87
CA ILE A 3 -15.12 16.79 3.53
C ILE A 3 -14.29 15.72 2.83
N GLN A 4 -14.98 14.79 2.18
CA GLN A 4 -14.42 13.70 1.40
C GLN A 4 -14.95 13.84 -0.02
N LEU A 5 -14.05 13.67 -0.99
CA LEU A 5 -14.33 13.91 -2.39
C LEU A 5 -13.85 12.72 -3.21
N GLU A 6 -14.72 12.24 -4.09
CA GLU A 6 -14.38 11.35 -5.19
C GLU A 6 -14.77 12.05 -6.49
N TYR A 7 -13.86 12.05 -7.46
CA TYR A 7 -14.06 12.72 -8.73
C TYR A 7 -13.37 11.95 -9.84
N ASP A 8 -13.93 12.06 -11.04
CA ASP A 8 -13.30 11.55 -12.24
C ASP A 8 -12.14 12.46 -12.64
N LEU A 9 -10.95 11.89 -12.78
CA LEU A 9 -9.73 12.67 -13.00
C LEU A 9 -9.67 13.28 -14.41
N LEU A 10 -10.32 12.65 -15.39
CA LEU A 10 -10.27 13.10 -16.79
C LEU A 10 -11.24 14.26 -17.05
N SER A 11 -12.49 14.12 -16.61
CA SER A 11 -13.53 15.14 -16.77
C SER A 11 -13.53 16.20 -15.68
N GLY A 12 -12.96 15.89 -14.50
CA GLY A 12 -13.04 16.74 -13.31
C GLY A 12 -14.41 16.69 -12.63
N GLN A 13 -15.34 15.83 -13.07
CA GLN A 13 -16.67 15.74 -12.49
C GLN A 13 -16.61 15.13 -11.09
N PHE A 14 -17.26 15.79 -10.12
CA PHE A 14 -17.48 15.21 -8.80
C PHE A 14 -18.45 14.03 -8.89
N LEU A 15 -17.99 12.86 -8.47
CA LEU A 15 -18.79 11.64 -8.42
C LEU A 15 -19.50 11.53 -7.08
N HIS A 16 -18.77 11.78 -5.99
CA HIS A 16 -19.31 11.76 -4.64
C HIS A 16 -18.72 12.88 -3.78
N ILE A 17 -19.59 13.53 -3.01
CA ILE A 17 -19.21 14.51 -1.98
C ILE A 17 -19.82 14.04 -0.67
N HIS A 18 -18.99 13.76 0.32
CA HIS A 18 -19.46 13.32 1.63
C HIS A 18 -18.91 14.21 2.73
N THR A 19 -19.79 14.68 3.60
CA THR A 19 -19.42 15.44 4.80
C THR A 19 -19.58 14.56 6.03
N GLY A 20 -18.63 14.66 6.96
CA GLY A 20 -18.64 13.82 8.15
C GLY A 20 -17.90 14.41 9.34
N PRO A 21 -17.90 13.70 10.49
CA PRO A 21 -17.15 14.10 11.66
C PRO A 21 -15.66 14.27 11.35
N GLY A 22 -15.05 15.31 11.93
CA GLY A 22 -13.62 15.61 11.74
C GLY A 22 -12.66 14.47 12.11
N LYS A 23 -13.10 13.59 13.02
CA LYS A 23 -12.31 12.48 13.55
C LYS A 23 -12.50 11.16 12.78
N GLN A 24 -13.38 11.12 11.76
CA GLN A 24 -13.63 9.91 10.99
C GLN A 24 -12.41 9.56 10.14
N HIS A 25 -12.05 8.28 10.13
CA HIS A 25 -10.89 7.77 9.40
C HIS A 25 -11.20 7.68 7.90
N ASP A 26 -10.26 8.14 7.05
CA ASP A 26 -10.41 8.16 5.58
C ASP A 26 -10.70 6.77 4.99
N ARG A 27 -10.03 5.72 5.52
CA ARG A 27 -10.35 4.31 5.24
C ARG A 27 -11.85 3.98 5.18
N THR A 28 -12.66 4.50 6.10
CA THR A 28 -14.10 4.21 6.12
C THR A 28 -14.80 4.72 4.87
N TYR A 29 -14.41 5.91 4.40
CA TYR A 29 -14.95 6.47 3.16
C TYR A 29 -14.53 5.65 1.93
N GLY A 30 -13.26 5.25 1.86
CA GLY A 30 -12.76 4.39 0.77
C GLY A 30 -13.54 3.07 0.64
N SER A 31 -14.00 2.50 1.76
CA SER A 31 -14.85 1.31 1.76
C SER A 31 -16.30 1.60 1.39
N GLN A 32 -16.83 2.78 1.69
CA GLN A 32 -18.18 3.20 1.27
C GLN A 32 -18.28 3.41 -0.24
N CYS A 33 -17.21 3.86 -0.89
CA CYS A 33 -17.16 4.02 -2.35
C CYS A 33 -16.80 2.73 -3.10
N ALA A 34 -16.22 1.70 -2.46
CA ALA A 34 -15.85 0.46 -3.15
C ALA A 34 -17.03 -0.23 -3.91
N PRO A 35 -18.29 -0.19 -3.42
CA PRO A 35 -19.45 -0.69 -4.15
C PRO A 35 -19.77 0.06 -5.46
N THR A 36 -19.37 1.32 -5.63
CA THR A 36 -19.69 2.12 -6.85
C THR A 36 -18.75 1.83 -8.01
N VAL A 37 -17.60 1.19 -7.75
CA VAL A 37 -16.61 0.81 -8.77
C VAL A 37 -17.24 -0.12 -9.81
N THR A 38 -16.95 0.13 -11.08
CA THR A 38 -17.39 -0.65 -12.24
C THR A 38 -16.20 -1.23 -13.00
N ALA A 39 -16.43 -2.24 -13.84
CA ALA A 39 -15.36 -2.87 -14.61
C ALA A 39 -14.63 -1.85 -15.49
N ASN A 40 -13.31 -2.00 -15.61
CA ASN A 40 -12.39 -1.08 -16.31
C ASN A 40 -12.16 0.30 -15.67
N ASP A 41 -12.76 0.60 -14.51
CA ASP A 41 -12.41 1.82 -13.76
C ASP A 41 -10.94 1.76 -13.30
N LEU A 42 -10.30 2.93 -13.15
CA LEU A 42 -9.00 3.06 -12.51
C LEU A 42 -9.12 3.85 -11.20
N CYS A 43 -9.10 3.15 -10.07
CA CYS A 43 -9.14 3.76 -8.75
C CYS A 43 -7.74 4.21 -8.29
N ILE A 44 -7.54 5.51 -8.06
CA ILE A 44 -6.29 6.04 -7.48
C ILE A 44 -6.52 6.40 -6.01
N ARG A 45 -5.78 5.77 -5.09
CA ARG A 45 -5.97 5.92 -3.64
C ARG A 45 -4.68 6.30 -2.92
N ASP A 46 -4.73 7.34 -2.08
CA ASP A 46 -3.65 7.66 -1.15
C ASP A 46 -3.65 6.74 0.09
N LEU A 47 -2.59 6.82 0.88
CA LEU A 47 -2.33 5.98 2.05
C LEU A 47 -3.47 5.98 3.09
N GLY A 48 -4.17 7.11 3.24
CA GLY A 48 -5.30 7.23 4.17
C GLY A 48 -6.49 6.35 3.81
N TYR A 49 -6.64 6.03 2.52
CA TYR A 49 -7.73 5.24 1.94
C TYR A 49 -7.34 3.77 1.70
N PHE A 50 -6.14 3.37 2.12
CA PHE A 50 -5.68 2.00 1.94
C PHE A 50 -6.48 1.02 2.79
N HIS A 51 -7.09 0.04 2.12
CA HIS A 51 -7.67 -1.14 2.74
C HIS A 51 -7.56 -2.33 1.81
N LEU A 52 -6.89 -3.39 2.26
CA LEU A 52 -6.57 -4.54 1.42
C LEU A 52 -7.82 -5.21 0.83
N LYS A 53 -8.89 -5.35 1.62
CA LYS A 53 -10.15 -5.95 1.16
C LYS A 53 -10.84 -5.11 0.07
N ASP A 54 -10.75 -3.78 0.15
CA ASP A 54 -11.35 -2.91 -0.86
C ASP A 54 -10.60 -3.04 -2.19
N LEU A 55 -9.26 -3.16 -2.14
CA LEU A 55 -8.44 -3.36 -3.33
C LEU A 55 -8.69 -4.73 -3.97
N GLN A 56 -8.87 -5.78 -3.16
CA GLN A 56 -9.30 -7.09 -3.65
C GLN A 56 -10.68 -7.00 -4.33
N HIS A 57 -11.64 -6.29 -3.72
CA HIS A 57 -12.98 -6.09 -4.30
C HIS A 57 -12.95 -5.33 -5.63
N ILE A 58 -12.08 -4.32 -5.76
CA ILE A 58 -11.87 -3.60 -7.04
C ILE A 58 -11.36 -4.59 -8.10
N GLN A 59 -10.37 -5.43 -7.76
CA GLN A 59 -9.84 -6.45 -8.67
C GLN A 59 -10.89 -7.49 -9.06
N ASP A 60 -11.70 -7.97 -8.10
CA ASP A 60 -12.76 -8.95 -8.33
C ASP A 60 -13.84 -8.42 -9.30
N LYS A 61 -14.05 -7.10 -9.30
CA LYS A 61 -14.91 -6.39 -10.26
C LYS A 61 -14.30 -6.17 -11.64
N LYS A 62 -13.08 -6.68 -11.89
CA LYS A 62 -12.30 -6.44 -13.12
C LYS A 62 -12.02 -4.95 -13.34
N ALA A 63 -11.80 -4.22 -12.25
CA ALA A 63 -11.35 -2.84 -12.27
C ALA A 63 -9.87 -2.76 -11.82
N TYR A 64 -9.24 -1.64 -12.15
CA TYR A 64 -7.84 -1.38 -11.88
C TYR A 64 -7.66 -0.45 -10.69
N TYR A 65 -6.51 -0.54 -10.02
CA TYR A 65 -6.17 0.41 -8.97
C TYR A 65 -4.69 0.77 -8.93
N ILE A 66 -4.41 1.95 -8.40
CA ILE A 66 -3.10 2.37 -7.90
C ILE A 66 -3.31 2.89 -6.48
N SER A 67 -2.85 2.14 -5.48
CA SER A 67 -2.99 2.52 -4.08
C SER A 67 -1.64 2.64 -3.41
N ARG A 68 -1.40 3.75 -2.71
CA ARG A 68 -0.26 3.85 -1.81
C ARG A 68 -0.49 2.95 -0.58
N ILE A 69 0.55 2.24 -0.14
CA ILE A 69 0.50 1.37 1.03
C ILE A 69 1.58 1.76 2.04
N LYS A 70 1.44 1.31 3.29
CA LYS A 70 2.46 1.58 4.32
C LYS A 70 3.75 0.85 3.93
N SER A 71 4.91 1.51 4.10
CA SER A 71 6.20 0.93 3.75
C SER A 71 6.59 -0.28 4.60
N ASN A 72 5.94 -0.48 5.75
CA ASN A 72 6.10 -1.65 6.61
C ASN A 72 5.05 -2.75 6.37
N THR A 73 4.20 -2.63 5.35
CA THR A 73 3.28 -3.69 4.95
C THR A 73 4.08 -4.93 4.55
N ARG A 74 3.60 -6.12 4.94
CA ARG A 74 4.26 -7.38 4.58
C ARG A 74 3.96 -7.73 3.12
N ILE A 75 5.03 -7.92 2.36
CA ILE A 75 5.00 -8.24 0.94
C ILE A 75 5.76 -9.55 0.75
N TYR A 76 5.24 -10.41 -0.11
CA TYR A 76 5.77 -11.74 -0.32
C TYR A 76 5.89 -12.05 -1.80
N GLN A 77 6.75 -13.02 -2.13
CA GLN A 77 6.71 -13.75 -3.39
C GLN A 77 6.43 -15.22 -3.11
N LYS A 78 5.88 -15.93 -4.11
CA LYS A 78 5.66 -17.37 -4.00
C LYS A 78 7.01 -18.07 -3.87
N ASN A 79 7.12 -19.00 -2.93
CA ASN A 79 8.33 -19.79 -2.76
C ASN A 79 8.43 -20.80 -3.92
N PRO A 80 9.50 -20.80 -4.73
CA PRO A 80 9.70 -21.82 -5.74
C PRO A 80 9.89 -23.23 -5.15
N ASN A 81 10.41 -23.33 -3.92
CA ASN A 81 10.74 -24.58 -3.23
C ASN A 81 10.10 -24.60 -1.83
N PRO A 82 8.77 -24.77 -1.71
CA PRO A 82 8.12 -24.88 -0.41
C PRO A 82 8.39 -26.23 0.24
N ASP A 83 8.28 -26.28 1.57
CA ASP A 83 8.34 -27.53 2.32
C ASP A 83 6.99 -28.26 2.24
N TYR A 84 7.04 -29.59 2.31
CA TYR A 84 5.87 -30.46 2.29
C TYR A 84 5.77 -31.29 3.58
N PHE A 85 4.54 -31.61 3.99
CA PHE A 85 4.28 -32.67 4.95
C PHE A 85 4.48 -34.04 4.29
N GLN A 86 4.57 -35.11 5.09
CA GLN A 86 4.75 -36.47 4.58
C GLN A 86 3.63 -36.92 3.64
N ASP A 87 2.44 -36.32 3.77
CA ASP A 87 1.26 -36.58 2.92
C ASP A 87 1.23 -35.74 1.63
N GLY A 88 2.28 -34.98 1.34
CA GLY A 88 2.39 -34.15 0.13
C GLY A 88 1.68 -32.79 0.21
N ARG A 89 1.03 -32.44 1.33
CA ARG A 89 0.47 -31.08 1.51
C ARG A 89 1.58 -30.06 1.75
N ILE A 90 1.48 -28.87 1.14
CA ILE A 90 2.42 -27.77 1.38
C ILE A 90 2.32 -27.30 2.84
N LYS A 91 3.47 -27.13 3.50
CA LYS A 91 3.55 -26.41 4.77
C LYS A 91 3.30 -24.93 4.49
N LYS A 92 2.09 -24.44 4.79
CA LYS A 92 1.65 -23.05 4.52
C LYS A 92 2.64 -21.97 4.95
N GLY A 93 3.39 -22.19 6.04
CA GLY A 93 4.42 -21.25 6.51
C GLY A 93 5.60 -21.06 5.55
N THR A 94 5.80 -21.98 4.61
CA THR A 94 6.89 -21.98 3.62
C THR A 94 6.40 -21.70 2.21
N GLU A 95 5.09 -21.54 2.01
CA GLU A 95 4.50 -21.30 0.68
C GLU A 95 4.94 -19.95 0.08
N TYR A 96 5.28 -18.99 0.94
CA TYR A 96 5.66 -17.63 0.56
C TYR A 96 6.93 -17.18 1.26
N ILE A 97 7.81 -16.52 0.52
CA ILE A 97 9.01 -15.87 1.05
C ILE A 97 8.68 -14.39 1.25
N GLN A 98 8.87 -13.90 2.47
CA GLN A 98 8.69 -12.47 2.74
C GLN A 98 9.84 -11.67 2.15
N ILE A 99 9.52 -10.61 1.43
CA ILE A 99 10.53 -9.69 0.90
C ILE A 99 11.03 -8.81 2.03
N ASP A 100 12.36 -8.71 2.15
CA ASP A 100 12.97 -7.70 3.00
C ASP A 100 12.99 -6.35 2.29
N MET A 101 12.06 -5.48 2.72
CA MET A 101 11.92 -4.14 2.16
C MET A 101 13.14 -3.24 2.42
N GLU A 102 13.96 -3.50 3.45
CA GLU A 102 15.18 -2.73 3.69
C GLU A 102 16.27 -3.11 2.68
N VAL A 103 16.44 -4.41 2.43
CA VAL A 103 17.36 -4.91 1.39
C VAL A 103 16.94 -4.38 0.02
N LEU A 104 15.65 -4.48 -0.32
CA LEU A 104 15.12 -3.95 -1.57
C LEU A 104 15.35 -2.44 -1.70
N MET A 105 15.02 -1.67 -0.66
CA MET A 105 15.26 -0.25 -0.62
C MET A 105 16.72 0.12 -0.86
N ASN A 106 17.66 -0.60 -0.24
CA ASN A 106 19.09 -0.34 -0.37
C ASN A 106 19.65 -0.75 -1.74
N SER A 107 18.96 -1.65 -2.45
CA SER A 107 19.32 -2.01 -3.83
C SER A 107 18.96 -0.92 -4.86
N LEU A 108 18.10 0.02 -4.50
CA LEU A 108 17.65 1.12 -5.36
C LEU A 108 18.46 2.39 -5.11
N GLN A 109 18.86 3.07 -6.18
CA GLN A 109 19.43 4.41 -6.10
C GLN A 109 18.37 5.44 -5.68
N PRO A 110 18.75 6.55 -5.01
CA PRO A 110 17.82 7.64 -4.73
C PRO A 110 17.12 8.15 -6.00
N GLY A 111 15.78 8.20 -5.98
CA GLY A 111 14.94 8.53 -7.14
C GLY A 111 14.60 7.35 -8.05
N GLN A 112 15.19 6.17 -7.87
CA GLN A 112 14.91 5.00 -8.67
C GLN A 112 13.60 4.31 -8.24
N THR A 113 12.93 3.71 -9.22
CA THR A 113 11.76 2.87 -9.01
C THR A 113 12.08 1.41 -9.35
N GLY A 114 11.68 0.49 -8.49
CA GLY A 114 11.69 -0.95 -8.71
C GLY A 114 10.28 -1.51 -8.75
N GLU A 115 10.12 -2.64 -9.43
CA GLU A 115 8.85 -3.36 -9.55
C GLU A 115 8.99 -4.79 -9.02
N ILE A 116 7.93 -5.28 -8.39
CA ILE A 116 7.72 -6.68 -8.04
C ILE A 116 6.39 -7.12 -8.67
N SER A 117 6.44 -7.72 -9.86
CA SER A 117 5.24 -8.02 -10.66
C SER A 117 4.34 -9.12 -10.06
N ASN A 118 4.93 -10.13 -9.42
CA ASN A 118 4.22 -11.28 -8.84
C ASN A 118 4.26 -11.24 -7.30
N ALA A 119 3.81 -10.12 -6.73
CA ALA A 119 3.80 -9.91 -5.29
C ALA A 119 2.49 -10.42 -4.67
N TYR A 120 2.58 -10.77 -3.39
CA TYR A 120 1.44 -11.08 -2.54
C TYR A 120 1.49 -10.17 -1.33
N VAL A 121 0.46 -9.35 -1.14
CA VAL A 121 0.43 -8.34 -0.07
C VAL A 121 -0.59 -8.74 0.99
N GLY A 122 -0.15 -8.69 2.25
CA GLY A 122 -1.00 -8.95 3.41
C GLY A 122 -0.54 -10.11 4.27
N MET A 123 -0.93 -10.08 5.54
CA MET A 123 -0.47 -11.03 6.55
C MET A 123 -1.21 -12.36 6.44
N THR A 124 -2.54 -12.31 6.52
CA THR A 124 -3.44 -13.48 6.41
C THR A 124 -3.96 -13.59 4.98
N ASP A 125 -4.66 -12.55 4.52
CA ASP A 125 -5.14 -12.44 3.16
C ASP A 125 -3.96 -12.03 2.27
N LYS A 126 -3.49 -12.92 1.41
CA LYS A 126 -2.37 -12.68 0.49
C LYS A 126 -2.92 -12.29 -0.88
N VAL A 127 -3.17 -11.00 -1.07
CA VAL A 127 -3.72 -10.47 -2.32
C VAL A 127 -2.64 -10.48 -3.40
N PRO A 128 -2.82 -11.23 -4.51
CA PRO A 128 -1.89 -11.21 -5.63
C PRO A 128 -1.98 -9.86 -6.34
N THR A 129 -0.84 -9.22 -6.56
CA THR A 129 -0.77 -7.84 -7.03
C THR A 129 0.63 -7.52 -7.57
N ARG A 130 0.75 -6.46 -8.34
CA ARG A 130 2.04 -5.85 -8.66
C ARG A 130 2.37 -4.76 -7.65
N VAL A 131 3.58 -4.78 -7.10
CA VAL A 131 4.08 -3.75 -6.17
C VAL A 131 5.13 -2.89 -6.84
N ILE A 132 4.98 -1.57 -6.69
CA ILE A 132 5.96 -0.57 -7.15
C ILE A 132 6.60 0.07 -5.93
N VAL A 133 7.94 0.08 -5.89
CA VAL A 133 8.73 0.68 -4.81
C VAL A 133 9.56 1.81 -5.39
N HIS A 134 9.34 3.02 -4.89
CA HIS A 134 10.11 4.19 -5.30
C HIS A 134 11.00 4.66 -4.15
N ARG A 135 12.31 4.69 -4.37
CA ARG A 135 13.28 5.26 -3.43
C ARG A 135 13.24 6.78 -3.56
N LEU A 136 13.01 7.47 -2.45
CA LEU A 136 12.98 8.93 -2.45
C LEU A 136 14.32 9.52 -2.85
N THR A 137 14.30 10.75 -3.39
CA THR A 137 15.52 11.54 -3.52
C THR A 137 16.05 11.92 -2.13
N LYS A 138 17.33 12.30 -2.06
CA LYS A 138 17.95 12.72 -0.79
C LYS A 138 17.21 13.91 -0.18
N GLU A 139 16.79 14.88 -1.00
CA GLU A 139 16.05 16.07 -0.55
C GLU A 139 14.69 15.69 0.04
N GLN A 140 13.97 14.79 -0.63
CA GLN A 140 12.67 14.29 -0.17
C GLN A 140 12.80 13.49 1.14
N GLU A 141 13.84 12.66 1.26
CA GLU A 141 14.13 11.89 2.47
C GLU A 141 14.44 12.81 3.65
N GLN A 142 15.30 13.83 3.47
CA GLN A 142 15.62 14.80 4.51
C GLN A 142 14.38 15.57 4.98
N LYS A 143 13.55 16.05 4.04
CA LYS A 143 12.28 16.72 4.38
C LYS A 143 11.37 15.81 5.20
N ARG A 144 11.24 14.54 4.81
CA ARG A 144 10.39 13.57 5.50
C ARG A 144 10.91 13.23 6.89
N LEU A 145 12.22 13.14 7.09
CA LEU A 145 12.84 12.94 8.41
C LEU A 145 12.63 14.14 9.33
N HIS A 146 12.73 15.37 8.79
CA HIS A 146 12.41 16.59 9.53
C HIS A 146 10.94 16.59 9.99
N ASP A 147 10.00 16.35 9.07
CA ASP A 147 8.56 16.29 9.39
C ASP A 147 8.24 15.21 10.43
N GLN A 148 8.93 14.07 10.38
CA GLN A 148 8.79 13.02 11.38
C GLN A 148 9.29 13.48 12.75
N THR A 149 10.44 14.14 12.82
CA THR A 149 11.00 14.65 14.08
C THR A 149 10.06 15.67 14.71
N VAL A 150 9.46 16.56 13.92
CA VAL A 150 8.44 17.50 14.38
C VAL A 150 7.20 16.75 14.92
N ARG A 151 6.73 15.73 14.21
CA ARG A 151 5.58 14.91 14.63
C ARG A 151 5.85 14.11 15.91
N GLU A 152 7.04 13.53 16.05
CA GLU A 152 7.47 12.79 17.25
C GLU A 152 7.42 13.68 18.49
N LYS A 153 8.01 14.89 18.39
CA LYS A 153 7.96 15.90 19.46
C LYS A 153 6.52 16.29 19.80
N LYS A 154 5.70 16.60 18.80
CA LYS A 154 4.30 17.02 18.98
C LYS A 154 3.45 15.93 19.64
N LYS A 155 3.73 14.65 19.35
CA LYS A 155 2.96 13.51 19.87
C LYS A 155 3.57 12.85 21.12
N GLY A 156 4.75 13.27 21.56
CA GLY A 156 5.47 12.63 22.67
C GLY A 156 5.81 11.16 22.42
N MET A 157 6.03 10.76 21.16
CA MET A 157 6.33 9.36 20.79
C MET A 157 7.56 9.27 19.90
N LYS A 158 8.21 8.09 19.84
CA LYS A 158 9.30 7.81 18.90
C LYS A 158 8.93 6.65 17.97
N TYR A 159 9.21 6.80 16.68
CA TYR A 159 9.16 5.74 15.71
C TYR A 159 10.38 4.82 15.85
N SER A 160 10.19 3.54 15.53
CA SER A 160 11.29 2.59 15.50
C SER A 160 12.31 2.93 14.41
N ALA A 161 13.57 2.55 14.62
CA ALA A 161 14.64 2.78 13.65
C ALA A 161 14.31 2.22 12.26
N ARG A 162 13.69 1.03 12.21
CA ARG A 162 13.20 0.41 10.97
C ARG A 162 12.16 1.24 10.24
N ILE A 163 11.16 1.76 10.95
CA ILE A 163 10.13 2.63 10.33
C ILE A 163 10.75 3.91 9.77
N LYS A 164 11.73 4.49 10.48
CA LYS A 164 12.47 5.67 10.00
C LYS A 164 13.24 5.37 8.72
N ARG A 165 13.97 4.26 8.66
CA ARG A 165 14.69 3.82 7.45
C ARG A 165 13.73 3.61 6.27
N LEU A 166 12.68 2.81 6.47
CA LEU A 166 11.64 2.54 5.45
C LEU A 166 10.78 3.76 5.09
N SER A 167 10.96 4.90 5.76
CA SER A 167 10.29 6.12 5.35
C SER A 167 10.93 6.76 4.11
N GLY A 168 12.15 6.38 3.77
CA GLY A 168 12.86 6.77 2.55
C GLY A 168 12.34 6.12 1.26
N ILE A 169 11.22 5.39 1.32
CA ILE A 169 10.55 4.83 0.14
C ILE A 169 9.06 5.20 0.11
N ASN A 170 8.50 5.21 -1.09
CA ASN A 170 7.05 5.09 -1.31
C ASN A 170 6.78 3.69 -1.86
N VAL A 171 5.71 3.06 -1.37
CA VAL A 171 5.28 1.75 -1.84
C VAL A 171 3.86 1.87 -2.36
N TYR A 172 3.64 1.35 -3.56
CA TYR A 172 2.36 1.33 -4.24
C TYR A 172 1.99 -0.11 -4.58
N MET A 173 0.69 -0.38 -4.52
CA MET A 173 0.08 -1.63 -4.91
C MET A 173 -0.78 -1.36 -6.13
N THR A 174 -0.71 -2.22 -7.13
CA THR A 174 -1.45 -2.08 -8.39
C THR A 174 -2.05 -3.41 -8.82
N SER A 175 -3.23 -3.38 -9.42
CA SER A 175 -3.84 -4.55 -10.06
C SER A 175 -2.91 -5.12 -11.14
N THR A 176 -2.87 -6.45 -11.26
CA THR A 176 -2.18 -7.19 -12.33
C THR A 176 -3.00 -7.24 -13.60
#